data_AF-A0A069IJ95-F1
#
_entry.id   AF-A0A069IJ95-F1
#
_cell.length_a   1.000
_cell.length_b   1.000
_cell.length_c   1.000
_cell.angle_alpha   90.00
_cell.angle_beta   90.00
_cell.angle_gamma   90.00
#
_symmetry.space_group_name_H-M   'P 1'
#
loop_
_entity.id
_entity.type
_entity.pdbx_description
1 polymer ?
#
loop_
_entity_poly.entity_id
_entity_poly.type
_entity_poly.pdbx_seq_one_letter_code
_entity_poly.pdbx_strand_id
1 'polypeptide(L)' 'MPATDEQITELARYRVAHGLPPMPFPGEDCPLVLPVIGPAHALSRGALHLVLKEVFALAAARLRARARM' A
#
# COMPACT_ATOMS: atom_id res chain seq x y z
N MET A 1 3.73 8.75 16.74
CA MET A 1 4.09 7.31 16.68
C MET A 1 5.27 7.17 15.75
N PRO A 2 6.40 6.57 16.19
CA PRO A 2 7.49 6.25 15.27
C PRO A 2 7.10 5.08 14.35
N ALA A 3 7.65 5.07 13.13
CA ALA A 3 7.56 3.90 12.26
C ALA A 3 8.53 2.80 12.75
N THR A 4 8.15 1.54 12.61
CA THR A 4 9.03 0.40 12.90
C THR A 4 9.99 0.14 11.74
N ASP A 5 11.09 -0.58 12.00
CA ASP A 5 12.05 -0.95 10.95
C ASP A 5 11.40 -1.78 9.83
N GLU A 6 10.44 -2.64 10.18
CA GLU A 6 9.65 -3.40 9.21
C GLU A 6 8.81 -2.48 8.33
N GLN A 7 8.14 -1.48 8.91
CA GLN A 7 7.36 -0.49 8.14
C GLN A 7 8.25 0.31 7.19
N ILE A 8 9.46 0.71 7.63
CA ILE A 8 10.43 1.41 6.78
C ILE A 8 10.91 0.51 5.65
N THR A 9 11.17 -0.76 5.93
CA THR A 9 11.60 -1.75 4.92
C THR A 9 10.54 -1.95 3.84
N GLU A 10 9.27 -2.11 4.24
CA GLU A 10 8.16 -2.26 3.28
C GLU A 10 7.89 -0.98 2.50
N LEU A 11 8.00 0.20 3.14
CA LEU A 11 7.90 1.48 2.44
C LEU A 11 9.00 1.65 1.38
N ALA A 12 10.23 1.27 1.70
CA ALA A 12 11.34 1.34 0.75
C ALA A 12 11.11 0.42 -0.47
N ARG A 13 10.64 -0.81 -0.24
CA ARG A 13 10.28 -1.73 -1.33
C ARG A 13 9.17 -1.16 -2.20
N TYR A 14 8.12 -0.60 -1.58
CA TYR A 14 7.01 0.03 -2.28
C TYR A 14 7.47 1.18 -3.17
N ARG A 15 8.30 2.08 -2.63
CA ARG A 15 8.82 3.25 -3.35
C ARG A 15 9.66 2.86 -4.56
N VAL A 16 10.56 1.89 -4.40
CA VAL A 16 11.38 1.37 -5.53
C VAL A 16 10.50 0.77 -6.62
N ALA A 17 9.46 0.02 -6.26
CA ALA A 17 8.51 -0.52 -7.25
C ALA A 17 7.76 0.58 -8.03
N HIS A 18 7.61 1.77 -7.44
CA HIS A 18 7.04 2.95 -8.08
C HIS A 18 8.09 3.86 -8.74
N GLY A 19 9.35 3.43 -8.86
CA GLY A 19 10.43 4.22 -9.46
C GLY A 19 10.89 5.42 -8.61
N LEU A 20 10.55 5.43 -7.32
CA LEU A 20 10.95 6.47 -6.37
C LEU A 20 12.21 6.08 -5.59
N PRO A 21 12.94 7.06 -5.02
CA PRO A 21 14.02 6.78 -4.08
C PRO A 21 13.52 5.97 -2.88
N PRO A 22 14.28 4.98 -2.37
CA PRO A 22 13.80 4.07 -1.33
C PRO A 22 13.41 4.78 -0.03
N MET A 23 14.10 5.85 0.33
CA MET A 23 13.76 6.65 1.51
C MET A 23 13.09 7.97 1.09
N PRO A 24 12.12 8.45 1.88
CA PRO A 24 11.56 9.79 1.67
C PRO A 24 12.59 10.86 2.03
N PHE A 25 12.54 11.99 1.31
CA PHE A 25 13.31 13.17 1.69
C PHE A 25 12.59 13.96 2.78
N PRO A 26 13.32 14.67 3.66
CA PRO A 26 12.72 15.63 4.57
C PRO A 26 11.90 16.67 3.79
N GLY A 27 10.63 16.84 4.14
CA GLY A 27 9.73 17.79 3.48
C GLY A 27 9.16 17.35 2.13
N GLU A 28 9.32 16.07 1.75
CA GLU A 28 8.70 15.52 0.55
C GLU A 28 7.18 15.45 0.68
N ASP A 29 6.44 15.97 -0.32
CA ASP A 29 4.98 15.97 -0.37
C ASP A 29 4.38 14.71 -1.03
N CYS A 30 5.23 13.75 -1.44
CA CYS A 30 4.79 12.51 -2.06
C CYS A 30 3.90 11.72 -1.08
N PRO A 31 2.68 11.33 -1.48
CA PRO A 31 1.84 10.47 -0.67
C PRO A 31 2.48 9.11 -0.40
N LEU A 32 2.17 8.51 0.76
CA LEU A 32 2.63 7.17 1.12
C LEU A 32 2.05 6.07 0.22
N VAL A 33 0.82 6.25 -0.28
CA VAL A 33 0.16 5.33 -1.19
C VAL A 33 -0.33 6.11 -2.39
N LEU A 34 0.12 5.68 -3.57
CA LEU A 34 -0.17 6.32 -4.85
C LEU A 34 -1.37 5.64 -5.53
N PRO A 35 -2.17 6.40 -6.30
CA PRO A 35 -3.15 5.82 -7.21
C PRO A 35 -2.43 4.99 -8.28
N VAL A 36 -3.10 3.93 -8.75
CA VAL A 36 -2.58 3.08 -9.83
C VAL A 36 -2.63 3.80 -11.18
N ILE A 37 -3.63 4.66 -11.38
CA ILE A 37 -3.88 5.37 -12.64
C ILE A 37 -3.97 6.86 -12.35
N GLY A 38 -3.33 7.67 -13.19
CA GLY A 38 -3.40 9.13 -13.12
C GLY A 38 -2.27 9.77 -12.31
N PRO A 39 -2.37 11.08 -12.06
CA PRO A 39 -1.32 11.83 -11.37
C PRO A 39 -1.18 11.41 -9.91
N ALA A 40 0.03 11.51 -9.36
CA ALA A 40 0.29 11.26 -7.96
C ALA A 40 -0.51 12.22 -7.07
N HIS A 41 -1.38 11.67 -6.22
CA HIS A 41 -2.12 12.39 -5.20
C HIS A 41 -2.47 11.46 -4.05
N ALA A 42 -2.73 12.03 -2.87
CA ALA A 42 -3.11 11.22 -1.72
C ALA A 42 -4.47 10.56 -1.96
N LEU A 43 -4.54 9.24 -1.78
CA LEU A 43 -5.82 8.54 -1.82
C LEU A 43 -6.73 9.02 -0.70
N SER A 44 -8.01 9.16 -1.01
CA SER A 44 -9.01 9.42 0.03
C SER A 44 -9.10 8.24 1.00
N ARG A 45 -9.51 8.51 2.24
CA ARG A 45 -9.78 7.46 3.23
C ARG A 45 -10.74 6.38 2.69
N GLY A 46 -11.76 6.80 1.95
CA GLY A 46 -12.74 5.90 1.33
C GLY A 46 -12.11 4.99 0.28
N ALA A 47 -11.24 5.54 -0.58
CA ALA A 47 -10.53 4.76 -1.59
C ALA A 47 -9.62 3.71 -0.95
N LEU A 48 -8.81 4.10 0.05
CA LEU A 48 -7.94 3.16 0.76
C LEU A 48 -8.75 2.07 1.47
N HIS A 49 -9.88 2.42 2.08
CA HIS A 49 -10.78 1.47 2.71
C HIS A 49 -11.30 0.42 1.72
N LEU A 50 -11.70 0.83 0.52
CA LEU A 50 -12.18 -0.09 -0.52
C LEU A 50 -11.09 -1.04 -1.00
N VAL A 51 -9.87 -0.54 -1.21
CA VAL A 51 -8.71 -1.38 -1.57
C VAL A 51 -8.47 -2.45 -0.52
N LEU A 52 -8.42 -2.05 0.76
CA LEU A 52 -8.23 -3.00 1.86
C LEU A 52 -9.36 -4.02 1.90
N LYS A 53 -10.61 -3.57 1.82
CA LYS A 53 -11.79 -4.45 1.84
C LYS A 53 -11.69 -5.52 0.76
N GLU A 54 -11.28 -5.15 -0.45
CA GLU A 54 -11.14 -6.09 -1.56
C GLU A 54 -10.00 -7.09 -1.34
N VAL A 55 -8.83 -6.63 -0.90
CA VAL A 55 -7.70 -7.52 -0.57
C VAL A 55 -8.10 -8.59 0.45
N PHE A 56 -8.80 -8.19 1.52
CA PHE A 56 -9.28 -9.14 2.53
C PHE A 56 -10.36 -10.07 1.99
N ALA A 57 -11.27 -9.58 1.14
CA ALA A 57 -12.28 -10.42 0.49
C ALA A 57 -11.66 -11.51 -0.39
N LEU A 58 -10.68 -11.14 -1.22
CA LEU A 58 -9.94 -12.07 -2.08
C LEU A 58 -9.15 -13.10 -1.27
N ALA A 59 -8.47 -12.67 -0.20
CA ALA A 59 -7.76 -13.57 0.70
C ALA A 59 -8.73 -14.59 1.35
N ALA A 60 -9.88 -14.12 1.85
CA ALA A 60 -10.89 -14.98 2.44
C ALA A 60 -11.50 -15.97 1.42
N ALA A 61 -11.74 -15.53 0.18
CA ALA A 61 -12.20 -16.40 -0.90
C ALA A 61 -11.19 -17.51 -1.19
N ARG A 62 -9.89 -17.19 -1.26
CA ARG A 62 -8.82 -18.16 -1.49
C ARG A 62 -8.69 -19.16 -0.34
N LEU A 63 -8.84 -18.74 0.91
CA LEU A 63 -8.86 -19.64 2.07
C LEU A 63 -10.04 -20.61 2.03
N ARG A 64 -11.25 -20.12 1.69
CA ARG A 64 -12.44 -20.97 1.57
C ARG A 64 -12.33 -21.98 0.43
N ALA A 65 -11.74 -21.59 -0.69
CA ALA A 65 -11.51 -22.51 -1.81
C ALA A 65 -10.59 -23.67 -1.42
N ARG A 66 -9.54 -23.40 -0.64
CA ARG A 66 -8.63 -24.42 -0.11
C ARG A 66 -9.28 -25.35 0.91
N ALA A 67 -10.21 -24.84 1.71
CA ALA A 67 -10.93 -25.64 2.71
C ALA A 67 -12.03 -26.56 2.12
N ARG A 68 -12.32 -26.43 0.81
CA ARG A 68 -13.28 -27.27 0.07
C ARG A 68 -12.59 -28.34 -0.79
N MET A 69 -11.27 -28.44 -0.73
CA MET A 69 -10.47 -29.54 -1.29
C MET A 69 -10.13 -30.52 -0.18
#